data_AF-A0A955F1G2-F1
#
_entry.id   AF-A0A955F1G2-F1
#
_cell.length_a   1.000
_cell.length_b   1.000
_cell.length_c   1.000
_cell.angle_alpha   90.00
_cell.angle_beta   90.00
_cell.angle_gamma   90.00
#
_symmetry.space_group_name_H-M   'P 1'
#
loop_
_entity.id
_entity.type
_entity.pdbx_description
1 polymer ?
#
loop_
_entity_poly.entity_id
_entity_poly.type
_entity_poly.pdbx_seq_one_letter_code
_entity_poly.pdbx_strand_id
1 'polypeptide(L)' 'MKALGVFGSTGSIGENTLTIVRAYADRYCVKVLAAGTKVAALARQALEFRPDCLVIGEAKYES' A
#
# COMPACT_ATOMS: atom_id res chain seq x y z
N MET A 1 -7.59 -13.64 -10.14
CA MET A 1 -6.96 -12.68 -9.23
C MET A 1 -6.24 -11.62 -10.06
N LYS A 2 -6.49 -10.32 -9.83
CA LYS A 2 -5.88 -9.19 -10.55
C LYS A 2 -4.84 -8.50 -9.66
N ALA A 3 -3.66 -8.24 -10.21
CA ALA A 3 -2.59 -7.54 -9.51
C ALA A 3 -2.77 -6.02 -9.59
N LEU A 4 -2.53 -5.32 -8.48
CA LEU A 4 -2.62 -3.87 -8.37
C LEU A 4 -1.34 -3.27 -7.80
N GLY A 5 -0.95 -2.11 -8.35
CA GLY A 5 0.02 -1.21 -7.72
C GLY A 5 -0.69 0.05 -7.22
N VAL A 6 -0.48 0.43 -5.97
CA VAL A 6 -1.13 1.59 -5.35
C VAL A 6 -0.07 2.65 -5.01
N PHE A 7 0.04 3.66 -5.87
CA PHE A 7 0.93 4.80 -5.69
C PHE A 7 0.21 5.90 -4.89
N GLY A 8 0.78 6.31 -3.76
CA GLY A 8 0.07 7.19 -2.81
C GLY A 8 -0.92 6.41 -1.93
N SER A 9 -0.57 5.17 -1.58
CA SER A 9 -1.37 4.24 -0.75
C SER A 9 -1.82 4.80 0.61
N THR A 10 -1.08 5.78 1.14
CA THR A 10 -1.36 6.44 2.44
C THR A 10 -2.12 7.78 2.30
N GLY A 11 -2.58 8.10 1.09
CA GLY A 11 -3.49 9.21 0.81
C GLY A 11 -4.93 8.73 0.70
N SER A 12 -5.89 9.65 0.64
CA SER A 12 -7.33 9.32 0.67
C SER A 12 -7.75 8.35 -0.44
N ILE A 13 -7.26 8.54 -1.67
CA ILE A 13 -7.56 7.64 -2.79
C ILE A 13 -6.95 6.25 -2.52
N GLY A 14 -5.69 6.20 -2.12
CA GLY A 14 -4.99 4.95 -1.82
C GLY A 14 -5.66 4.15 -0.71
N GLU A 15 -6.02 4.78 0.40
CA GLU A 15 -6.72 4.10 1.50
C GLU A 15 -8.10 3.60 1.07
N ASN A 16 -8.84 4.38 0.28
CA ASN A 16 -10.14 3.96 -0.22
C ASN A 16 -10.00 2.79 -1.21
N THR A 17 -8.98 2.80 -2.07
CA THR A 17 -8.63 1.67 -2.94
C THR A 17 -8.34 0.42 -2.11
N LEU A 18 -7.54 0.52 -1.04
CA LEU A 18 -7.21 -0.61 -0.18
C LEU A 18 -8.43 -1.15 0.58
N THR A 19 -9.40 -0.30 0.93
CA THR A 19 -10.69 -0.74 1.47
C THR A 19 -11.49 -1.57 0.48
N ILE A 20 -11.49 -1.22 -0.80
CA ILE A 20 -12.10 -2.05 -1.85
C ILE A 20 -11.34 -3.38 -1.99
N VAL A 21 -10.01 -3.36 -1.96
CA VAL A 21 -9.21 -4.60 -2.02
C VAL A 21 -9.52 -5.52 -0.83
N ARG A 22 -9.65 -4.98 0.39
CA ARG A 22 -10.11 -5.75 1.57
C ARG A 22 -11.47 -6.41 1.34
N ALA A 23 -12.43 -5.66 0.80
CA ALA A 23 -13.78 -6.17 0.55
C ALA A 23 -13.84 -7.25 -0.55
N TYR A 24 -12.83 -7.29 -1.44
CA TYR A 24 -12.77 -8.20 -2.59
C TYR A 24 -11.40 -8.89 -2.68
N ALA A 25 -10.92 -9.42 -1.55
CA ALA A 25 -9.60 -10.03 -1.43
C ALA A 25 -9.43 -11.31 -2.27
N ASP A 26 -10.54 -11.95 -2.67
CA ASP A 26 -10.57 -13.07 -3.63
C ASP A 26 -10.27 -12.63 -5.07
N ARG A 27 -10.50 -11.34 -5.39
CA ARG A 27 -10.40 -10.80 -6.75
C ARG A 27 -9.12 -10.03 -6.97
N TYR A 28 -8.57 -9.39 -5.95
CA TYR A 28 -7.44 -8.48 -6.08
C TYR A 28 -6.29 -8.86 -5.14
N CYS A 29 -5.07 -8.65 -5.61
CA CYS A 29 -3.88 -8.67 -4.76
C CYS A 29 -3.04 -7.42 -4.99
N VAL A 30 -2.51 -6.87 -3.90
CA VAL A 30 -1.62 -5.71 -3.98
C VAL A 30 -0.20 -6.22 -4.18
N LYS A 31 0.42 -5.81 -5.29
CA LYS A 31 1.79 -6.19 -5.64
C LYS A 31 2.79 -5.08 -5.37
N VAL A 32 2.35 -3.83 -5.41
CA VAL A 32 3.18 -2.66 -5.12
C VAL A 32 2.42 -1.70 -4.23
N LEU A 33 3.05 -1.25 -3.15
CA LEU A 33 2.59 -0.12 -2.35
C LEU A 33 3.65 0.98 -2.38
N ALA A 34 3.24 2.21 -2.67
CA ALA A 34 4.11 3.37 -2.55
C ALA A 34 3.49 4.48 -1.70
N ALA A 35 4.31 5.16 -0.91
CA ALA A 35 3.93 6.32 -0.13
C ALA A 35 5.01 7.42 -0.24
N GLY A 36 4.63 8.67 0.01
CA GLY A 36 5.58 9.79 0.06
C GLY A 36 6.42 9.75 1.33
N THR A 37 5.84 10.22 2.44
CA THR A 37 6.53 10.41 3.73
C THR A 37 5.99 9.55 4.88
N LYS A 38 4.78 8.98 4.74
CA LYS A 38 4.08 8.29 5.84
C LYS A 38 4.54 6.83 6.02
N VAL A 39 5.81 6.64 6.43
CA VAL A 39 6.46 5.32 6.57
C VAL A 39 5.66 4.36 7.46
N ALA A 40 5.23 4.80 8.65
CA ALA A 40 4.49 3.95 9.58
C ALA A 40 3.14 3.47 9.01
N ALA A 41 2.44 4.30 8.23
CA ALA A 41 1.21 3.90 7.56
C ALA A 41 1.49 2.89 6.44
N LEU A 42 2.52 3.14 5.63
CA LEU A 42 2.97 2.21 4.59
C LEU A 42 3.39 0.85 5.20
N ALA A 43 4.10 0.83 6.32
CA ALA A 43 4.50 -0.39 7.01
C ALA A 43 3.29 -1.21 7.52
N ARG A 44 2.27 -0.56 8.08
CA ARG A 44 1.02 -1.24 8.47
C ARG A 44 0.33 -1.88 7.25
N GLN A 45 0.25 -1.14 6.14
CA GLN A 45 -0.33 -1.67 4.89
C GLN A 45 0.52 -2.82 4.32
N ALA A 46 1.85 -2.75 4.41
CA ALA A 46 2.75 -3.82 3.98
C ALA A 46 2.54 -5.13 4.76
N LEU A 47 2.35 -5.03 6.08
CA LEU A 47 2.07 -6.19 6.93
C LEU A 47 0.73 -6.84 6.58
N GLU A 48 -0.27 -6.03 6.25
CA GLU A 48 -1.62 -6.49 5.87
C GLU A 48 -1.63 -7.14 4.49
N PHE A 49 -1.11 -6.46 3.46
CA PHE A 49 -1.26 -6.87 2.07
C PHE A 49 -0.09 -7.69 1.51
N ARG A 50 1.05 -7.72 2.22
CA ARG A 50 2.25 -8.48 1.87
C ARG A 50 2.66 -8.28 0.38
N PRO A 51 2.84 -7.02 -0.08
CA PRO A 51 3.17 -6.76 -1.47
C PRO A 51 4.58 -7.27 -1.82
N ASP A 52 4.81 -7.53 -3.10
CA ASP A 52 6.12 -7.95 -3.62
C ASP A 52 7.14 -6.78 -3.61
N CYS A 53 6.66 -5.53 -3.63
CA CYS A 53 7.50 -4.33 -3.62
C CYS A 53 6.89 -3.19 -2.78
N LEU A 54 7.77 -2.48 -2.06
CA LEU A 54 7.44 -1.30 -1.26
C LEU A 54 8.34 -0.14 -1.67
N VAL A 55 7.75 1.04 -1.86
CA VAL A 55 8.48 2.26 -2.23
C VAL A 55 8.14 3.38 -1.27
N ILE A 56 9.17 4.05 -0.74
CA ILE A 56 9.03 5.30 0.00
C ILE A 56 9.67 6.42 -0.82
N GLY A 57 8.91 7.49 -1.07
CA GLY A 57 9.37 8.62 -1.87
C GLY A 57 10.39 9.50 -1.16
N GLU A 58 10.25 9.64 0.17
CA GLU A 58 11.17 10.43 0.97
C GLU A 58 11.81 9.58 2.07
N ALA A 59 13.13 9.42 1.98
CA ALA A 59 13.92 8.57 2.87
C ALA A 59 14.25 9.25 4.21
N LYS A 60 13.30 9.93 4.86
CA LYS A 60 13.44 10.26 6.29
C LYS A 60 13.01 9.03 7.09
N TYR A 61 13.86 8.02 7.08
CA TYR A 61 13.74 6.87 7.96
C TYR A 61 14.34 7.26 9.31
N GLU A 62 13.53 7.85 10.19
CA GLU A 62 13.95 7.99 11.60
C GLU A 62 13.96 6.59 12.21
N SER A 63 15.18 6.15 12.56
CA SER A 63 15.47 4.84 13.18
C SER A 63 15.09 4.82 14.65
#